data_AF-A0A913XLN7-F1
#
_entry.id   AF-A0A913XLN7-F1
#
_cell.length_a   1.000
_cell.length_b   1.000
_cell.length_c   1.000
_cell.angle_alpha   90.00
_cell.angle_beta   90.00
_cell.angle_gamma   90.00
#
_symmetry.space_group_name_H-M   'P 1'
#
loop_
_entity.id
_entity.type
_entity.pdbx_description
1 polymer ?
#
loop_
_entity_poly.entity_id
_entity_poly.type
_entity_poly.pdbx_seq_one_letter_code
_entity_poly.pdbx_strand_id
1 'polypeptide(L)'
;MASVSAVNSQATALFNSSHSSANKNQTGGFDADFVSPVHVDYQCPICQLAFREPVQTRDCGHRFCESCLEPILRKPPSLCPIDRRNISRDKVYPDKACKRTVLSLPVKCYNSGTECYWTGELGNLPAHMEACRRVPIKCVNNCGRTDIPREEMSAHIDVEGECPLAVIPCKYHDIGCKVKIKRNELERHQEEHIAIHLDLAHIRIRELEQRQEKICTNGKFLWKISNYAQLYQQSATKKEKEKLCSPAFYSGQYGYKLRAEAFLNGLGQGKGTHLSLYVVIMKGDYDSVLPWPFQQRVDFVLIDQEDDINNRQNKSWRLSCDRNSDYFGKPNKAKSLGFGCPKFVSQETLKTRNYIRDNTVFIMIEVEPLDM
;
A
#
# COMPACT_ATOMS: atom_id res chain seq x y z
N MET A 1 24.51 -71.54 -16.69
CA MET A 1 25.75 -70.93 -16.17
C MET A 1 25.77 -69.49 -16.64
N ALA A 2 26.17 -68.58 -15.74
CA ALA A 2 26.13 -67.12 -15.83
C ALA A 2 26.50 -66.57 -17.22
N SER A 3 25.97 -65.42 -17.68
CA SER A 3 26.54 -64.13 -17.26
C SER A 3 25.68 -62.92 -17.70
N VAL A 4 25.50 -62.02 -16.73
CA VAL A 4 25.26 -60.57 -16.73
C VAL A 4 23.93 -60.00 -17.27
N SER A 5 23.05 -59.85 -16.29
CA SER A 5 21.98 -58.88 -16.07
C SER A 5 22.24 -57.43 -16.52
N ALA A 6 21.22 -56.88 -17.19
CA ALA A 6 20.93 -55.45 -17.26
C ALA A 6 20.34 -54.93 -15.93
N VAL A 7 20.77 -53.76 -15.48
CA VAL A 7 20.11 -52.92 -14.46
C VAL A 7 20.49 -51.47 -14.79
N ASN A 8 19.60 -50.69 -15.40
CA ASN A 8 18.49 -49.91 -14.85
C ASN A 8 18.89 -48.49 -14.40
N SER A 9 18.35 -47.55 -15.16
CA SER A 9 17.95 -46.17 -14.94
C SER A 9 17.74 -45.68 -13.50
N GLN A 10 18.06 -44.38 -13.33
CA GLN A 10 17.52 -43.39 -12.38
C GLN A 10 17.83 -43.55 -10.89
N ALA A 11 18.60 -42.58 -10.35
CA ALA A 11 18.38 -42.06 -9.00
C ALA A 11 18.80 -40.58 -8.95
N THR A 12 17.79 -39.73 -8.91
CA THR A 12 17.81 -38.28 -8.72
C THR A 12 18.17 -37.92 -7.29
N ALA A 13 18.93 -36.84 -7.13
CA ALA A 13 18.93 -35.87 -6.03
C ALA A 13 18.80 -36.36 -4.58
N LEU A 14 19.88 -36.21 -3.81
CA LEU A 14 19.83 -35.72 -2.43
C LEU A 14 20.99 -34.74 -2.19
N PHE A 15 20.80 -33.49 -2.61
CA PHE A 15 21.60 -32.35 -2.14
C PHE A 15 21.18 -32.07 -0.70
N ASN A 16 21.96 -32.55 0.27
CA ASN A 16 21.86 -32.13 1.66
C ASN A 16 22.95 -31.08 1.93
N SER A 17 22.70 -29.84 1.53
CA SER A 17 23.55 -28.69 1.85
C SER A 17 22.99 -27.98 3.09
N SER A 18 23.23 -28.57 4.26
CA SER A 18 23.09 -27.87 5.54
C SER A 18 24.38 -27.11 5.87
N HIS A 19 24.73 -26.10 5.07
CA HIS A 19 25.79 -25.14 5.43
C HIS A 19 25.17 -23.97 6.18
N SER A 20 24.78 -24.24 7.43
CA SER A 20 24.44 -23.20 8.38
C SER A 20 25.72 -22.48 8.82
N SER A 21 25.66 -21.16 8.80
CA SER A 21 26.25 -20.20 9.77
C SER A 21 27.64 -20.56 10.32
N ALA A 22 28.63 -19.70 10.05
CA ALA A 22 29.94 -19.63 10.71
C ALA A 22 29.98 -20.29 12.10
N ASN A 23 30.29 -21.59 12.13
CA ASN A 23 30.19 -22.40 13.33
C ASN A 23 31.58 -22.52 13.95
N LYS A 24 31.74 -22.04 15.19
CA LYS A 24 33.00 -21.98 15.94
C LYS A 24 33.61 -23.37 16.29
N ASN A 25 33.01 -24.46 15.80
CA ASN A 25 33.38 -25.85 16.09
C ASN A 25 33.82 -26.67 14.86
N GLN A 26 34.21 -26.04 13.75
CA GLN A 26 34.69 -26.78 12.57
C GLN A 26 36.08 -27.42 12.85
N THR A 27 36.11 -28.75 12.92
CA THR A 27 37.34 -29.55 12.97
C THR A 27 37.92 -29.74 11.57
N GLY A 28 39.25 -29.79 11.43
CA GLY A 28 39.91 -29.91 10.13
C GLY A 28 40.22 -28.55 9.48
N GLY A 29 40.52 -28.59 8.18
CA GLY A 29 40.89 -27.42 7.38
C GLY A 29 39.70 -26.56 6.93
N PHE A 30 39.95 -25.67 5.97
CA PHE A 30 38.91 -24.91 5.29
C PHE A 30 38.36 -25.70 4.11
N ASP A 31 37.07 -26.04 4.21
CA ASP A 31 36.26 -26.58 3.13
C ASP A 31 35.53 -25.42 2.45
N ALA A 32 36.22 -24.78 1.50
CA ALA A 32 35.72 -23.60 0.80
C ALA A 32 35.88 -23.75 -0.71
N ASP A 33 35.00 -23.07 -1.47
CA ASP A 33 35.07 -23.05 -2.93
C ASP A 33 36.18 -22.10 -3.41
N PHE A 34 37.41 -22.61 -3.46
CA PHE A 34 38.56 -21.85 -3.97
C PHE A 34 38.43 -21.57 -5.47
N VAL A 35 38.84 -20.37 -5.90
CA VAL A 35 38.82 -19.98 -7.32
C VAL A 35 39.79 -20.83 -8.14
N SER A 36 40.92 -21.18 -7.54
CA SER A 36 41.96 -22.04 -8.11
C SER A 36 42.29 -23.17 -7.14
N PRO A 37 42.78 -24.33 -7.62
CA PRO A 37 43.23 -25.41 -6.76
C PRO A 37 44.25 -24.92 -5.72
N VAL A 38 44.04 -25.25 -4.45
CA VAL A 38 44.95 -24.88 -3.36
C VAL A 38 46.27 -25.62 -3.54
N HIS A 39 47.40 -24.91 -3.52
CA HIS A 39 48.71 -25.54 -3.62
C HIS A 39 48.96 -26.52 -2.46
N VAL A 40 49.60 -27.64 -2.72
CA VAL A 40 49.85 -28.73 -1.75
C VAL A 40 50.55 -28.26 -0.46
N ASP A 41 51.44 -27.26 -0.56
CA ASP A 41 52.13 -26.65 0.60
C ASP A 41 51.20 -25.95 1.60
N TYR A 42 49.96 -25.67 1.19
CA TYR A 42 48.92 -25.03 2.01
C TYR A 42 47.80 -26.00 2.38
N GLN A 43 47.95 -27.30 2.09
CA GLN A 43 47.00 -28.35 2.45
C GLN A 43 47.49 -29.16 3.64
N CYS A 44 46.56 -29.53 4.51
CA CYS A 44 46.85 -30.34 5.67
C CYS A 44 46.97 -31.83 5.30
N PRO A 45 48.08 -32.52 5.62
CA PRO A 45 48.26 -33.94 5.28
C PRO A 45 47.29 -34.90 5.99
N ILE A 46 46.58 -34.44 7.02
CA ILE A 46 45.61 -35.26 7.77
C ILE A 46 44.21 -35.14 7.17
N CYS A 47 43.71 -33.92 6.94
CA CYS A 47 42.34 -33.70 6.46
C CYS A 47 42.26 -33.37 4.96
N GLN A 48 43.40 -33.18 4.28
CA GLN A 48 43.53 -32.87 2.85
C GLN A 48 42.87 -31.56 2.42
N LEU A 49 42.51 -30.69 3.38
CA LEU A 49 41.92 -29.37 3.16
C LEU A 49 42.96 -28.26 3.39
N ALA A 50 42.68 -27.05 2.91
CA ALA A 50 43.51 -25.88 3.19
C ALA A 50 43.64 -25.65 4.70
N PHE A 51 44.83 -25.26 5.19
CA PHE A 51 45.06 -25.20 6.64
C PHE A 51 44.13 -24.23 7.38
N ARG A 52 43.44 -24.73 8.41
CA ARG A 52 42.75 -23.90 9.42
C ARG A 52 43.54 -23.95 10.72
N GLU A 53 43.82 -22.78 11.28
CA GLU A 53 44.72 -22.63 12.44
C GLU A 53 45.99 -23.51 12.30
N PRO A 54 46.82 -23.27 11.26
CA PRO A 54 48.00 -24.08 11.02
C PRO A 54 48.97 -24.03 12.20
N VAL A 55 49.47 -25.20 12.59
CA VAL A 55 50.53 -25.38 13.56
C VAL A 55 51.71 -26.08 12.89
N GLN A 56 52.92 -25.71 13.29
CA GLN A 56 54.17 -26.28 12.80
C GLN A 56 54.94 -26.93 13.95
N THR A 57 55.43 -28.14 13.72
CA THR A 57 56.29 -28.87 14.66
C THR A 57 57.72 -28.31 14.61
N ARG A 58 58.35 -28.05 15.76
CA ARG A 58 59.73 -27.53 15.83
C ARG A 58 60.78 -28.48 15.26
N ASP A 59 60.68 -29.77 15.61
CA ASP A 59 61.76 -30.73 15.37
C ASP A 59 61.76 -31.30 13.94
N CYS A 60 60.62 -31.33 13.25
CA CYS A 60 60.52 -31.82 11.86
C CYS A 60 59.96 -30.81 10.85
N GLY A 61 59.49 -29.64 11.30
CA GLY A 61 59.04 -28.57 10.41
C GLY A 61 57.71 -28.81 9.68
N HIS A 62 57.02 -29.93 9.91
CA HIS A 62 55.76 -30.26 9.25
C HIS A 62 54.58 -29.45 9.80
N ARG A 63 53.62 -29.13 8.91
CA ARG A 63 52.43 -28.32 9.20
C ARG A 63 51.16 -29.18 9.26
N PHE A 64 50.28 -28.87 10.20
CA PHE A 64 48.98 -29.50 10.40
C PHE A 64 47.93 -28.47 10.79
N CYS A 65 46.63 -28.76 10.61
CA CYS A 65 45.61 -27.97 11.31
C CYS A 65 45.70 -28.29 12.80
N GLU A 66 45.57 -27.30 13.68
CA GLU A 66 45.61 -27.49 15.14
C GLU A 66 44.67 -28.62 15.60
N SER A 67 43.41 -28.57 15.15
CA SER A 67 42.39 -29.57 15.47
C SER A 67 42.69 -30.98 14.93
N CYS A 68 43.48 -31.09 13.85
CA CYS A 68 43.90 -32.39 13.31
C CYS A 68 45.07 -33.00 14.09
N LEU A 69 46.00 -32.18 14.57
CA LEU A 69 47.17 -32.65 15.30
C LEU A 69 46.86 -32.94 16.78
N GLU A 70 45.92 -32.20 17.36
CA GLU A 70 45.54 -32.29 18.77
C GLU A 70 45.22 -33.72 19.26
N PRO A 71 44.44 -34.57 18.54
CA PRO A 71 44.20 -35.96 18.95
C PRO A 71 45.46 -36.84 19.00
N ILE A 72 46.46 -36.55 18.17
CA ILE A 72 47.74 -37.28 18.14
C ILE A 72 48.59 -36.88 19.33
N LEU A 73 48.62 -35.58 19.67
CA LEU A 73 49.39 -35.07 20.80
C LEU A 73 48.91 -35.60 22.16
N ARG A 74 47.65 -36.05 22.25
CA ARG A 74 47.07 -36.65 23.47
C ARG A 74 47.55 -38.07 23.76
N LYS A 75 48.19 -38.76 22.80
CA LYS A 75 48.58 -40.17 22.93
C LYS A 75 50.11 -40.35 22.82
N PRO A 76 50.83 -40.40 23.96
CA PRO A 76 52.26 -40.69 23.95
C PRO A 76 52.56 -42.18 23.64
N PRO A 77 53.62 -42.50 22.88
CA PRO A 77 54.51 -41.57 22.20
C PRO A 77 53.81 -40.89 21.02
N SER A 78 53.83 -39.57 20.99
CA SER A 78 53.16 -38.78 19.96
C SER A 78 54.11 -38.66 18.77
N LEU A 79 53.76 -39.27 17.64
CA LEU A 79 54.61 -39.31 16.45
C LEU A 79 54.03 -38.42 15.34
N CYS A 80 54.91 -37.72 14.63
CA CYS A 80 54.54 -36.96 13.44
C CYS A 80 53.91 -37.90 12.38
N PRO A 81 52.72 -37.59 11.83
CA PRO A 81 52.08 -38.41 10.81
C PRO A 81 52.86 -38.59 9.50
N ILE A 82 53.84 -37.72 9.24
CA ILE A 82 54.56 -37.68 7.95
C ILE A 82 55.88 -38.46 8.04
N ASP A 83 56.72 -38.15 9.02
CA ASP A 83 58.08 -38.71 9.15
C ASP A 83 58.29 -39.54 10.43
N ARG A 84 57.23 -39.74 11.22
CA ARG A 84 57.21 -40.54 12.46
C ARG A 84 58.21 -40.10 13.53
N ARG A 85 58.77 -38.89 13.45
CA ARG A 85 59.60 -38.33 14.53
C ARG A 85 58.74 -38.02 15.76
N ASN A 86 59.34 -38.13 16.95
CA ASN A 86 58.67 -37.79 18.19
C ASN A 86 58.32 -36.30 18.22
N ILE A 87 57.06 -35.99 18.51
CA ILE A 87 56.55 -34.63 18.61
C ILE A 87 55.94 -34.43 20.00
N SER A 88 56.04 -33.23 20.53
CA SER A 88 55.49 -32.90 21.85
C SER A 88 54.76 -31.57 21.80
N ARG A 89 53.74 -31.42 22.66
CA ARG A 89 52.83 -30.27 22.64
C ARG A 89 53.56 -28.94 22.87
N ASP A 90 54.60 -28.94 23.69
CA ASP A 90 55.48 -27.80 24.00
C ASP A 90 56.35 -27.34 22.81
N LYS A 91 56.48 -28.20 21.78
CA LYS A 91 57.27 -27.94 20.57
C LYS A 91 56.41 -27.74 19.32
N VAL A 92 55.12 -27.46 19.49
CA VAL A 92 54.18 -27.16 18.41
C VAL A 92 53.79 -25.70 18.52
N TYR A 93 53.97 -24.93 17.44
CA TYR A 93 53.72 -23.49 17.43
C TYR A 93 52.75 -23.10 16.32
N PRO A 94 51.87 -22.10 16.52
CA PRO A 94 51.04 -21.56 15.46
C PRO A 94 51.87 -20.95 14.32
N ASP A 95 51.63 -21.40 13.09
CA ASP A 95 52.28 -20.86 11.89
C ASP A 95 51.50 -19.66 11.36
N LYS A 96 51.81 -18.48 11.91
CA LYS A 96 51.15 -17.22 11.53
C LYS A 96 51.38 -16.85 10.06
N ALA A 97 52.52 -17.24 9.48
CA ALA A 97 52.84 -16.93 8.09
C ALA A 97 51.97 -17.77 7.14
N CYS A 98 51.92 -19.09 7.35
CA CYS A 98 51.03 -19.98 6.62
C CYS A 98 49.56 -19.56 6.76
N LYS A 99 49.13 -19.22 7.99
CA LYS A 99 47.77 -18.72 8.25
C LYS A 99 47.43 -17.50 7.39
N ARG A 100 48.33 -16.51 7.33
CA ARG A 100 48.12 -15.30 6.51
C ARG A 100 47.97 -15.63 5.03
N THR A 101 48.84 -16.48 4.50
CA THR A 101 48.80 -16.88 3.09
C THR A 101 47.54 -17.67 2.74
N VAL A 102 47.13 -18.61 3.60
CA VAL A 102 45.89 -19.39 3.39
C VAL A 102 44.67 -18.47 3.41
N LEU A 103 44.62 -17.52 4.34
CA LEU A 103 43.51 -16.56 4.44
C LEU A 103 43.44 -15.57 3.27
N SER A 104 44.56 -15.30 2.58
CA SER A 104 44.57 -14.47 1.36
C SER A 104 44.21 -15.22 0.09
N LEU A 105 44.00 -16.55 0.14
CA LEU A 105 43.60 -17.32 -1.03
C LEU A 105 42.20 -16.89 -1.51
N PRO A 106 41.99 -16.72 -2.83
CA PRO A 106 40.72 -16.29 -3.38
C PRO A 106 39.69 -17.43 -3.34
N VAL A 107 38.52 -17.14 -2.77
CA VAL A 107 37.37 -18.05 -2.66
C VAL A 107 36.11 -17.42 -3.20
N LYS A 108 35.16 -18.25 -3.61
CA LYS A 108 33.81 -17.87 -3.98
C LYS A 108 32.88 -17.96 -2.78
N CYS A 109 31.78 -17.23 -2.85
CA CYS A 109 30.68 -17.44 -1.93
C CYS A 109 30.10 -18.86 -2.09
N TYR A 110 29.76 -19.53 -0.97
CA TYR A 110 29.03 -20.82 -0.96
C TYR A 110 27.70 -20.76 -1.74
N ASN A 111 27.10 -19.56 -1.83
CA ASN A 111 25.88 -19.31 -2.60
C ASN A 111 26.17 -18.86 -4.04
N SER A 112 27.35 -19.15 -4.58
CA SER A 112 27.71 -18.83 -5.96
C SER A 112 26.81 -19.51 -6.99
N GLY A 113 26.26 -20.69 -6.65
CA GLY A 113 25.24 -21.37 -7.44
C GLY A 113 23.85 -20.71 -7.43
N THR A 114 23.58 -19.80 -6.50
CA THR A 114 22.32 -19.02 -6.41
C THR A 114 22.55 -17.55 -6.73
N GLU A 115 23.43 -17.30 -7.72
CA GLU A 115 23.78 -16.00 -8.28
C GLU A 115 24.50 -15.03 -7.33
N CYS A 116 25.21 -15.54 -6.30
CA CYS A 116 26.17 -14.71 -5.58
C CYS A 116 27.51 -14.65 -6.33
N TYR A 117 27.79 -13.55 -7.00
CA TYR A 117 29.05 -13.36 -7.74
C TYR A 117 30.23 -12.90 -6.89
N TRP A 118 30.10 -12.91 -5.56
CA TRP A 118 31.18 -12.47 -4.68
C TRP A 118 32.36 -13.44 -4.73
N THR A 119 33.53 -12.87 -4.97
CA THR A 119 34.83 -13.54 -4.90
C THR A 119 35.77 -12.64 -4.11
N GLY A 120 36.53 -13.21 -3.17
CA GLY A 120 37.43 -12.45 -2.31
C GLY A 120 38.34 -13.35 -1.50
N GLU A 121 39.14 -12.75 -0.62
CA GLU A 121 40.03 -13.51 0.28
C GLU A 121 39.22 -14.37 1.26
N LEU A 122 39.69 -15.58 1.52
CA LEU A 122 39.09 -16.51 2.50
C LEU A 122 38.89 -15.87 3.87
N GLY A 123 39.80 -15.00 4.31
CA GLY A 123 39.66 -14.25 5.57
C GLY A 123 38.46 -13.30 5.61
N ASN A 124 37.98 -12.83 4.45
CA ASN A 124 36.85 -11.90 4.34
C ASN A 124 35.51 -12.62 4.08
N LEU A 125 35.54 -13.93 3.80
CA LEU A 125 34.36 -14.75 3.56
C LEU A 125 33.33 -14.69 4.72
N PRO A 126 33.72 -14.74 6.01
CA PRO A 126 32.75 -14.65 7.11
C PRO A 126 31.99 -13.32 7.12
N ALA A 127 32.69 -12.19 6.94
CA ALA A 127 32.07 -10.87 6.86
C ALA A 127 31.12 -10.75 5.66
N HIS A 128 31.51 -11.34 4.51
CA HIS A 128 30.63 -11.44 3.37
C HIS A 128 29.36 -12.24 3.70
N MET A 129 29.46 -13.40 4.36
CA MET A 129 28.30 -14.26 4.66
C MET A 129 27.27 -13.60 5.57
N GLU A 130 27.72 -12.76 6.51
CA GLU A 130 26.82 -11.96 7.36
C GLU A 130 25.99 -10.95 6.55
N ALA A 131 26.60 -10.33 5.54
CA ALA A 131 25.98 -9.33 4.68
C ALA A 131 25.45 -9.88 3.33
N CYS A 132 25.65 -11.17 3.06
CA CYS A 132 25.36 -11.76 1.76
C CYS A 132 23.88 -11.63 1.45
N ARG A 133 23.56 -11.02 0.30
CA ARG A 133 22.18 -10.77 -0.13
C ARG A 133 21.45 -12.03 -0.60
N ARG A 134 22.21 -12.99 -1.14
CA ARG A 134 21.68 -14.24 -1.71
C ARG A 134 21.64 -15.40 -0.73
N VAL A 135 22.11 -15.20 0.50
CA VAL A 135 22.04 -16.26 1.52
C VAL A 135 20.56 -16.55 1.84
N PRO A 136 20.12 -17.81 1.74
CA PRO A 136 18.79 -18.19 2.17
C PRO A 136 18.66 -18.03 3.68
N ILE A 137 17.60 -17.36 4.12
CA ILE A 137 17.29 -17.13 5.52
C ILE A 137 15.87 -17.57 5.84
N LYS A 138 15.65 -17.92 7.10
CA LYS A 138 14.30 -18.18 7.61
C LYS A 138 13.47 -16.90 7.67
N CYS A 139 12.17 -17.05 7.39
CA CYS A 139 11.22 -15.95 7.52
C CYS A 139 11.26 -15.35 8.93
N VAL A 140 11.31 -14.01 9.02
CA VAL A 140 11.30 -13.29 10.30
C VAL A 140 10.00 -13.47 11.10
N ASN A 141 8.90 -13.73 10.40
CA ASN A 141 7.59 -14.02 10.99
C ASN A 141 7.39 -15.52 11.27
N ASN A 142 8.40 -16.36 11.02
CA ASN A 142 8.37 -17.81 11.21
C ASN A 142 7.19 -18.49 10.47
N CYS A 143 6.93 -18.11 9.22
CA CYS A 143 5.87 -18.71 8.40
C CYS A 143 6.18 -20.14 7.88
N GLY A 144 7.32 -20.72 8.26
CA GLY A 144 7.79 -22.05 7.84
C GLY A 144 8.77 -22.05 6.67
N ARG A 145 8.86 -20.97 5.89
CA ARG A 145 9.86 -20.81 4.82
C ARG A 145 11.27 -20.59 5.39
N THR A 146 12.25 -21.32 4.86
CA THR A 146 13.68 -21.27 5.28
C THR A 146 14.64 -20.91 4.14
N ASP A 147 14.10 -20.76 2.95
CA ASP A 147 14.76 -20.67 1.66
C ASP A 147 14.66 -19.26 1.04
N ILE A 148 14.32 -18.24 1.82
CA ILE A 148 14.07 -16.88 1.31
C ILE A 148 15.42 -16.17 1.16
N PRO A 149 15.84 -15.73 -0.04
CA PRO A 149 17.03 -14.90 -0.19
C PRO A 149 16.93 -13.65 0.68
N ARG A 150 18.02 -13.29 1.38
CA ARG A 150 18.02 -12.15 2.30
C ARG A 150 17.47 -10.86 1.67
N GLU A 151 17.81 -10.57 0.42
CA GLU A 151 17.30 -9.38 -0.28
C GLU A 151 15.81 -9.42 -0.62
N GLU A 152 15.22 -10.60 -0.75
CA GLU A 152 13.79 -10.78 -1.03
C GLU A 152 12.93 -10.81 0.23
N MET A 153 13.53 -10.83 1.42
CA MET A 153 12.79 -10.89 2.68
C MET A 153 11.81 -9.71 2.84
N SER A 154 12.19 -8.51 2.40
CA SER A 154 11.31 -7.34 2.42
C SER A 154 10.08 -7.54 1.51
N ALA A 155 10.28 -8.04 0.30
CA ALA A 155 9.20 -8.34 -0.64
C ALA A 155 8.28 -9.46 -0.13
N HIS A 156 8.85 -10.50 0.50
CA HIS A 156 8.08 -11.60 1.09
C HIS A 156 7.07 -11.12 2.15
N ILE A 157 7.47 -10.18 3.02
CA ILE A 157 6.64 -9.66 4.11
C ILE A 157 5.85 -8.39 3.75
N ASP A 158 6.04 -7.86 2.54
CA ASP A 158 5.35 -6.65 2.08
C ASP A 158 3.83 -6.86 2.00
N VAL A 159 3.07 -5.77 1.81
CA VAL A 159 1.61 -5.77 1.65
C VAL A 159 1.17 -6.65 0.48
N GLU A 160 1.89 -6.61 -0.64
CA GLU A 160 1.66 -7.45 -1.84
C GLU A 160 2.41 -8.79 -1.79
N GLY A 161 3.15 -9.04 -0.70
CA GLY A 161 3.95 -10.26 -0.53
C GLY A 161 3.12 -11.52 -0.25
N GLU A 162 3.82 -12.63 -0.03
CA GLU A 162 3.20 -13.96 0.11
C GLU A 162 3.17 -14.48 1.56
N CYS A 163 3.85 -13.81 2.50
CA CYS A 163 3.94 -14.30 3.87
C CYS A 163 2.56 -14.40 4.56
N PRO A 164 2.05 -15.59 4.92
CA PRO A 164 0.74 -15.72 5.54
C PRO A 164 0.64 -15.03 6.91
N LEU A 165 1.78 -14.81 7.57
CA LEU A 165 1.88 -14.22 8.90
C LEU A 165 2.33 -12.75 8.88
N ALA A 166 2.51 -12.14 7.71
CA ALA A 166 2.81 -10.71 7.63
C ALA A 166 1.60 -9.89 8.11
N VAL A 167 1.88 -8.86 8.91
CA VAL A 167 0.87 -7.92 9.41
C VAL A 167 0.67 -6.84 8.34
N ILE A 168 -0.48 -6.87 7.69
CA ILE A 168 -0.83 -6.00 6.58
C ILE A 168 -2.07 -5.14 6.94
N PRO A 169 -2.20 -3.94 6.36
CA PRO A 169 -3.41 -3.13 6.53
C PRO A 169 -4.62 -3.81 5.84
N CYS A 170 -5.82 -3.53 6.33
CA CYS A 170 -7.05 -3.94 5.65
C CYS A 170 -7.13 -3.33 4.23
N LYS A 171 -7.75 -4.04 3.27
CA LYS A 171 -7.98 -3.54 1.90
C LYS A 171 -8.76 -2.20 1.84
N TYR A 172 -9.50 -1.89 2.91
CA TYR A 172 -10.26 -0.66 3.05
C TYR A 172 -9.52 0.44 3.84
N HIS A 173 -8.19 0.34 4.01
CA HIS A 173 -7.44 1.33 4.81
C HIS A 173 -7.49 2.74 4.22
N ASP A 174 -7.42 2.85 2.89
CA ASP A 174 -7.44 4.13 2.17
C ASP A 174 -8.78 4.86 2.28
N ILE A 175 -9.84 4.14 2.66
CA ILE A 175 -11.18 4.70 2.89
C ILE A 175 -11.55 4.78 4.36
N GLY A 176 -10.61 4.48 5.28
CA GLY A 176 -10.74 4.77 6.71
C GLY A 176 -10.62 3.57 7.67
N CYS A 177 -10.49 2.33 7.18
CA CYS A 177 -10.31 1.18 8.07
C CYS A 177 -8.88 1.11 8.63
N LYS A 178 -8.69 1.37 9.93
CA LYS A 178 -7.35 1.46 10.55
C LYS A 178 -6.76 0.11 11.00
N VAL A 179 -7.45 -1.00 10.73
CA VAL A 179 -7.05 -2.32 11.21
C VAL A 179 -5.81 -2.82 10.45
N LYS A 180 -4.81 -3.27 11.21
CA LYS A 180 -3.67 -4.04 10.71
C LYS A 180 -3.75 -5.44 11.31
N ILE A 181 -3.72 -6.46 10.46
CA ILE A 181 -3.97 -7.86 10.83
C ILE A 181 -3.05 -8.78 10.05
N LYS A 182 -2.84 -10.01 10.52
CA LYS A 182 -2.09 -11.01 9.77
C LYS A 182 -2.82 -11.35 8.48
N ARG A 183 -2.07 -11.57 7.39
CA ARG A 183 -2.63 -11.89 6.06
C ARG A 183 -3.61 -13.07 6.09
N ASN A 184 -3.28 -14.15 6.80
CA ASN A 184 -4.13 -15.33 6.93
C ASN A 184 -5.46 -15.09 7.69
N GLU A 185 -5.58 -13.98 8.42
CA GLU A 185 -6.79 -13.59 9.17
C GLU A 185 -7.58 -12.50 8.44
N LEU A 186 -7.07 -11.97 7.32
CA LEU A 186 -7.65 -10.83 6.61
C LEU A 186 -9.03 -11.12 6.03
N GLU A 187 -9.24 -12.32 5.47
CA GLU A 187 -10.54 -12.73 4.89
C GLU A 187 -11.64 -12.72 5.96
N ARG A 188 -11.37 -13.33 7.12
CA ARG A 188 -12.29 -13.35 8.26
C ARG A 188 -12.65 -11.93 8.71
N HIS A 189 -11.68 -11.02 8.83
CA HIS A 189 -11.95 -9.62 9.18
C HIS A 189 -12.85 -8.93 8.14
N GLN A 190 -12.66 -9.22 6.85
CA GLN A 190 -13.47 -8.62 5.79
C GLN A 190 -14.92 -9.07 5.85
N GLU A 191 -15.15 -10.35 6.12
CA GLU A 191 -16.49 -10.92 6.26
C GLU A 191 -17.21 -10.40 7.51
N GLU A 192 -16.53 -10.39 8.66
CA GLU A 192 -17.12 -9.95 9.94
C GLU A 192 -17.44 -8.44 9.97
N HIS A 193 -16.73 -7.62 9.20
CA HIS A 193 -16.86 -6.16 9.23
C HIS A 193 -17.36 -5.54 7.91
N ILE A 194 -17.99 -6.33 7.04
CA ILE A 194 -18.47 -5.86 5.72
C ILE A 194 -19.42 -4.65 5.82
N ALA A 195 -20.28 -4.60 6.84
CA ALA A 195 -21.20 -3.47 7.05
C ALA A 195 -20.44 -2.15 7.28
N ILE A 196 -19.38 -2.18 8.10
CA ILE A 196 -18.53 -0.99 8.35
C ILE A 196 -17.82 -0.58 7.07
N HIS A 197 -17.29 -1.54 6.31
CA HIS A 197 -16.61 -1.26 5.04
C HIS A 197 -17.55 -0.63 3.99
N LEU A 198 -18.82 -1.07 3.93
CA LEU A 198 -19.83 -0.48 3.06
C LEU A 198 -20.19 0.95 3.49
N ASP A 199 -20.31 1.22 4.78
CA ASP A 199 -20.56 2.57 5.29
C ASP A 199 -19.40 3.54 4.94
N LEU A 200 -18.15 3.09 5.11
CA LEU A 200 -16.97 3.86 4.72
C LEU A 200 -16.95 4.14 3.20
N ALA A 201 -17.26 3.14 2.38
CA ALA A 201 -17.33 3.30 0.93
C ALA A 201 -18.40 4.32 0.54
N HIS A 202 -19.58 4.26 1.17
CA HIS A 202 -20.67 5.19 0.94
C HIS A 202 -20.33 6.64 1.36
N ILE A 203 -19.62 6.83 2.48
CA ILE A 203 -19.09 8.15 2.86
C ILE A 203 -18.14 8.68 1.79
N ARG A 204 -17.20 7.84 1.33
CA ARG A 204 -16.21 8.24 0.32
C ARG A 204 -16.86 8.61 -1.02
N ILE A 205 -17.87 7.87 -1.45
CA ILE A 205 -18.65 8.19 -2.66
C ILE A 205 -19.31 9.57 -2.52
N ARG A 206 -19.99 9.83 -1.42
CA ARG A 206 -20.62 11.14 -1.17
C ARG A 206 -19.62 12.29 -1.16
N GLU A 207 -18.41 12.08 -0.65
CA GLU A 207 -17.35 13.08 -0.72
C GLU A 207 -16.88 13.34 -2.14
N LEU A 208 -16.70 12.28 -2.95
CA LEU A 208 -16.29 12.42 -4.35
C LEU A 208 -17.36 13.11 -5.19
N GLU A 209 -18.63 12.78 -4.98
CA GLU A 209 -19.76 13.47 -5.60
C GLU A 209 -19.80 14.96 -5.22
N GLN A 210 -19.47 15.30 -3.97
CA GLN A 210 -19.38 16.69 -3.53
C GLN A 210 -18.18 17.44 -4.13
N ARG A 211 -17.09 16.74 -4.45
CA ARG A 211 -15.89 17.31 -5.09
C ARG A 211 -16.04 17.56 -6.59
N GLN A 212 -17.07 17.01 -7.22
CA GLN A 212 -17.42 17.38 -8.60
C GLN A 212 -18.09 18.76 -8.60
N GLU A 213 -17.29 19.78 -8.30
CA GLU A 213 -17.70 21.19 -8.31
C GLU A 213 -17.97 21.57 -9.75
N LYS A 214 -19.26 21.80 -10.07
CA LYS A 214 -19.65 22.19 -11.42
C LYS A 214 -19.47 23.70 -11.57
N ILE A 215 -19.11 24.17 -12.75
CA ILE A 215 -19.08 25.61 -13.03
C ILE A 215 -20.36 25.94 -13.79
N CYS A 216 -21.03 27.05 -13.43
CA CYS A 216 -22.09 27.61 -14.26
C CYS A 216 -21.55 27.90 -15.65
N THR A 217 -22.04 27.19 -16.68
CA THR A 217 -21.74 27.52 -18.07
C THR A 217 -22.70 28.61 -18.52
N ASN A 218 -22.19 29.77 -18.91
CA ASN A 218 -22.99 30.95 -19.27
C ASN A 218 -23.99 31.38 -18.18
N GLY A 219 -23.57 31.31 -16.91
CA GLY A 219 -24.42 31.65 -15.76
C GLY A 219 -25.46 30.60 -15.40
N LYS A 220 -25.50 29.43 -16.06
CA LYS A 220 -26.54 28.41 -15.84
C LYS A 220 -25.97 27.15 -15.20
N PHE A 221 -26.58 26.70 -14.11
CA PHE A 221 -26.34 25.41 -13.47
C PHE A 221 -27.58 24.53 -13.54
N LEU A 222 -27.46 23.33 -14.13
CA LEU A 222 -28.56 22.39 -14.24
C LEU A 222 -28.45 21.28 -13.19
N TRP A 223 -29.44 21.20 -12.31
CA TRP A 223 -29.57 20.18 -11.29
C TRP A 223 -30.60 19.13 -11.69
N LYS A 224 -30.12 17.90 -11.90
CA LYS A 224 -30.96 16.71 -12.10
C LYS A 224 -31.26 16.05 -10.76
N ILE A 225 -32.54 15.87 -10.46
CA ILE A 225 -33.03 15.11 -9.30
C ILE A 225 -33.72 13.86 -9.83
N SER A 226 -33.04 12.72 -9.72
CA SER A 226 -33.61 11.41 -10.06
C SER A 226 -34.35 10.80 -8.87
N ASN A 227 -35.17 9.76 -9.12
CA ASN A 227 -35.93 9.05 -8.09
C ASN A 227 -36.90 9.94 -7.30
N TYR A 228 -37.52 10.90 -7.98
CA TYR A 228 -38.35 11.94 -7.37
C TYR A 228 -39.46 11.39 -6.47
N ALA A 229 -40.21 10.38 -6.92
CA ALA A 229 -41.33 9.82 -6.17
C ALA A 229 -40.91 9.27 -4.79
N GLN A 230 -39.78 8.54 -4.75
CA GLN A 230 -39.23 8.00 -3.52
C GLN A 230 -38.73 9.12 -2.59
N LEU A 231 -37.98 10.08 -3.13
CA LEU A 231 -37.46 11.21 -2.34
C LEU A 231 -38.59 12.09 -1.80
N TYR A 232 -39.65 12.30 -2.57
CA TYR A 232 -40.85 13.02 -2.14
C TYR A 232 -41.52 12.29 -0.96
N GLN A 233 -41.79 10.99 -1.10
CA GLN A 233 -42.41 10.18 -0.06
C GLN A 233 -41.59 10.15 1.24
N GLN A 234 -40.26 10.05 1.13
CA GLN A 234 -39.36 10.15 2.28
C GLN A 234 -39.45 11.51 2.96
N SER A 235 -39.43 12.61 2.18
CA SER A 235 -39.55 13.97 2.72
C SER A 235 -40.93 14.26 3.35
N ALA A 236 -41.97 13.50 2.96
CA ALA A 236 -43.33 13.64 3.48
C ALA A 236 -43.59 12.86 4.78
N THR A 237 -42.88 11.75 4.99
CA THR A 237 -43.13 10.80 6.09
C THR A 237 -42.18 10.97 7.27
N LYS A 238 -40.94 11.42 7.06
CA LYS A 238 -39.98 11.62 8.14
C LYS A 238 -40.32 12.86 8.98
N LYS A 239 -40.10 12.77 10.30
CA LYS A 239 -40.25 13.90 11.24
C LYS A 239 -39.21 15.01 11.02
N GLU A 240 -38.05 14.68 10.46
CA GLU A 240 -36.99 15.64 10.15
C GLU A 240 -37.17 16.30 8.78
N LYS A 241 -36.72 17.55 8.66
CA LYS A 241 -36.70 18.30 7.40
C LYS A 241 -35.64 17.72 6.47
N GLU A 242 -35.98 16.68 5.71
CA GLU A 242 -35.07 16.09 4.73
C GLU A 242 -34.89 17.06 3.55
N LYS A 243 -33.77 17.79 3.57
CA LYS A 243 -33.37 18.69 2.49
C LYS A 243 -32.50 17.95 1.50
N LEU A 244 -32.77 18.13 0.22
CA LEU A 244 -31.88 17.69 -0.85
C LEU A 244 -30.89 18.80 -1.16
N CYS A 245 -29.62 18.46 -1.26
CA CYS A 245 -28.57 19.39 -1.66
C CYS A 245 -28.08 19.05 -3.06
N SER A 246 -27.92 20.05 -3.91
CA SER A 246 -27.17 19.88 -5.16
C SER A 246 -25.67 19.70 -4.87
N PRO A 247 -24.89 19.21 -5.86
CA PRO A 247 -23.45 19.47 -5.89
C PRO A 247 -23.17 20.96 -5.73
N ALA A 248 -22.03 21.31 -5.14
CA ALA A 248 -21.61 22.71 -5.11
C ALA A 248 -21.27 23.15 -6.54
N PHE A 249 -21.52 24.42 -6.83
CA PHE A 249 -21.20 24.98 -8.14
C PHE A 249 -20.73 26.42 -8.03
N TYR A 250 -19.86 26.84 -8.96
CA TYR A 250 -19.42 28.23 -9.02
C TYR A 250 -20.26 29.04 -9.99
N SER A 251 -20.55 30.29 -9.66
CA SER A 251 -21.27 31.22 -10.56
C SER A 251 -20.50 31.53 -11.86
N GLY A 252 -19.19 31.27 -11.89
CA GLY A 252 -18.30 31.39 -13.05
C GLY A 252 -16.92 30.80 -12.73
N GLN A 253 -15.96 30.90 -13.67
CA GLN A 253 -14.61 30.33 -13.49
C GLN A 253 -13.88 30.82 -12.23
N TYR A 254 -14.09 32.09 -11.86
CA TYR A 254 -13.55 32.73 -10.66
C TYR A 254 -14.67 33.37 -9.84
N GLY A 255 -15.81 32.68 -9.75
CA GLY A 255 -17.05 33.21 -9.16
C GLY A 255 -17.31 32.76 -7.71
N TYR A 256 -18.50 33.09 -7.21
CA TYR A 256 -18.96 32.65 -5.90
C TYR A 256 -19.27 31.16 -5.89
N LYS A 257 -18.94 30.48 -4.79
CA LYS A 257 -19.33 29.08 -4.57
C LYS A 257 -20.73 29.02 -4.00
N LEU A 258 -21.63 28.34 -4.70
CA LEU A 258 -23.04 28.24 -4.38
C LEU A 258 -23.45 26.77 -4.24
N ARG A 259 -24.57 26.54 -3.56
CA ARG A 259 -25.22 25.23 -3.48
C ARG A 259 -26.73 25.42 -3.44
N ALA A 260 -27.45 24.61 -4.20
CA ALA A 260 -28.91 24.58 -4.16
C ALA A 260 -29.41 23.64 -3.07
N GLU A 261 -30.52 24.01 -2.44
CA GLU A 261 -31.25 23.17 -1.50
C GLU A 261 -32.73 23.09 -1.93
N ALA A 262 -33.26 21.87 -2.03
CA ALA A 262 -34.66 21.62 -2.34
C ALA A 262 -35.37 20.89 -1.19
N PHE A 263 -36.58 21.34 -0.89
CA PHE A 263 -37.51 20.68 0.02
C PHE A 263 -38.69 20.20 -0.80
N LEU A 264 -38.69 18.91 -1.16
CA LEU A 264 -39.68 18.36 -2.09
C LEU A 264 -41.10 18.43 -1.54
N ASN A 265 -41.29 18.19 -0.23
CA ASN A 265 -42.55 18.40 0.47
C ASN A 265 -42.67 19.79 1.12
N GLY A 266 -41.87 20.76 0.65
CA GLY A 266 -41.95 22.15 1.05
C GLY A 266 -41.38 22.51 2.42
N LEU A 267 -41.06 23.78 2.59
CA LEU A 267 -40.52 24.38 3.81
C LEU A 267 -41.32 25.63 4.19
N GLY A 268 -41.46 25.87 5.50
CA GLY A 268 -42.12 27.07 6.02
C GLY A 268 -43.56 27.20 5.51
N GLN A 269 -43.87 28.32 4.85
CA GLN A 269 -45.20 28.60 4.34
C GLN A 269 -45.66 27.67 3.20
N GLY A 270 -44.74 26.96 2.54
CA GLY A 270 -45.04 25.99 1.47
C GLY A 270 -45.07 24.54 1.91
N LYS A 271 -44.89 24.26 3.21
CA LYS A 271 -44.83 22.89 3.75
C LYS A 271 -46.09 22.11 3.39
N GLY A 272 -45.92 20.89 2.89
CA GLY A 272 -46.97 19.97 2.46
C GLY A 272 -47.66 20.32 1.14
N THR A 273 -47.41 21.49 0.57
CA THR A 273 -48.24 22.03 -0.54
C THR A 273 -47.43 22.48 -1.76
N HIS A 274 -46.15 22.80 -1.57
CA HIS A 274 -45.27 23.31 -2.62
C HIS A 274 -43.91 22.61 -2.57
N LEU A 275 -43.21 22.61 -3.70
CA LEU A 275 -41.76 22.48 -3.77
C LEU A 275 -41.15 23.80 -3.31
N SER A 276 -40.18 23.75 -2.40
CA SER A 276 -39.43 24.95 -1.98
C SER A 276 -37.97 24.83 -2.40
N LEU A 277 -37.41 25.94 -2.91
CA LEU A 277 -36.03 26.00 -3.39
C LEU A 277 -35.27 27.13 -2.72
N TYR A 278 -34.02 26.87 -2.38
CA TYR A 278 -33.10 27.80 -1.77
C TYR A 278 -31.71 27.67 -2.39
N VAL A 279 -30.93 28.74 -2.33
CA VAL A 279 -29.50 28.76 -2.62
C VAL A 279 -28.77 29.19 -1.36
N VAL A 280 -27.63 28.57 -1.13
CA VAL A 280 -26.72 28.87 -0.03
C VAL A 280 -25.39 29.28 -0.62
N ILE A 281 -24.79 30.35 -0.07
CA ILE A 281 -23.43 30.76 -0.41
C ILE A 281 -22.48 29.94 0.48
N MET A 282 -21.55 29.26 -0.17
CA MET A 282 -20.53 28.42 0.43
C MET A 282 -19.23 29.24 0.52
N LYS A 283 -18.35 28.91 1.46
CA LYS A 283 -16.98 29.44 1.42
C LYS A 283 -16.29 28.99 0.13
N GLY A 284 -15.90 29.95 -0.70
CA GLY A 284 -15.24 29.73 -1.99
C GLY A 284 -13.75 30.05 -1.96
N ASP A 285 -13.04 29.59 -2.98
CA ASP A 285 -11.59 29.81 -3.09
C ASP A 285 -11.24 31.26 -3.49
N TYR A 286 -12.20 31.98 -4.09
CA TYR A 286 -12.05 33.33 -4.62
C TYR A 286 -12.68 34.42 -3.73
N ASP A 287 -13.17 34.06 -2.54
CA ASP A 287 -13.90 34.99 -1.64
C ASP A 287 -13.09 36.24 -1.24
N SER A 288 -11.77 36.23 -1.40
CA SER A 288 -10.87 37.36 -1.11
C SER A 288 -10.83 38.42 -2.22
N VAL A 289 -11.16 38.06 -3.46
CA VAL A 289 -11.13 38.97 -4.62
C VAL A 289 -12.52 39.30 -5.14
N LEU A 290 -13.54 38.56 -4.71
CA LEU A 290 -14.94 38.81 -5.06
C LEU A 290 -15.51 40.00 -4.29
N PRO A 291 -16.43 40.78 -4.91
CA PRO A 291 -17.14 41.84 -4.22
C PRO A 291 -18.07 41.27 -3.13
N TRP A 292 -18.30 42.02 -2.06
CA TRP A 292 -19.25 41.65 -1.02
C TRP A 292 -20.03 42.88 -0.55
N PRO A 293 -21.31 42.74 -0.15
CA PRO A 293 -22.12 41.50 -0.10
C PRO A 293 -22.48 40.94 -1.49
N PHE A 294 -22.90 39.68 -1.55
CA PHE A 294 -23.36 39.03 -2.79
C PHE A 294 -24.57 39.77 -3.37
N GLN A 295 -24.49 40.17 -4.64
CA GLN A 295 -25.49 41.04 -5.29
C GLN A 295 -26.07 40.47 -6.59
N GLN A 296 -25.54 39.34 -7.05
CA GLN A 296 -25.93 38.76 -8.35
C GLN A 296 -27.37 38.27 -8.28
N ARG A 297 -28.14 38.52 -9.34
CA ARG A 297 -29.49 37.95 -9.47
C ARG A 297 -29.40 36.43 -9.55
N VAL A 298 -30.32 35.75 -8.86
CA VAL A 298 -30.45 34.28 -8.90
C VAL A 298 -31.88 33.91 -9.27
N ASP A 299 -32.04 33.18 -10.36
CA ASP A 299 -33.33 32.72 -10.86
C ASP A 299 -33.43 31.20 -10.74
N PHE A 300 -34.53 30.71 -10.16
CA PHE A 300 -34.89 29.30 -10.17
C PHE A 300 -35.80 29.01 -11.35
N VAL A 301 -35.45 28.02 -12.16
CA VAL A 301 -36.26 27.59 -13.31
C VAL A 301 -36.52 26.10 -13.23
N LEU A 302 -37.78 25.72 -13.05
CA LEU A 302 -38.24 24.34 -13.21
C LEU A 302 -38.46 24.07 -14.69
N ILE A 303 -37.77 23.06 -15.21
CA ILE A 303 -37.83 22.71 -16.63
C ILE A 303 -39.05 21.83 -16.91
N ASP A 304 -39.85 22.25 -17.88
CA ASP A 304 -40.85 21.40 -18.53
C ASP A 304 -40.14 20.49 -19.54
N GLN A 305 -40.28 19.17 -19.39
CA GLN A 305 -39.54 18.17 -20.16
C GLN A 305 -40.29 17.76 -21.44
N GLU A 306 -41.06 18.68 -22.02
CA GLU A 306 -41.71 18.50 -23.32
C GLU A 306 -40.67 18.27 -24.43
N ASP A 307 -40.98 17.39 -25.38
CA ASP A 307 -40.02 17.01 -26.44
C ASP A 307 -39.75 18.19 -27.38
N ASP A 308 -40.80 18.92 -27.77
CA ASP A 308 -40.66 20.17 -28.52
C ASP A 308 -40.35 21.34 -27.56
N ILE A 309 -39.16 21.91 -27.73
CA ILE A 309 -38.66 23.02 -26.91
C ILE A 309 -39.58 24.24 -26.98
N ASN A 310 -40.23 24.49 -28.12
CA ASN A 310 -41.11 25.65 -28.30
C ASN A 310 -42.39 25.55 -27.47
N ASN A 311 -42.78 24.33 -27.11
CA ASN A 311 -43.98 24.06 -26.31
C ASN A 311 -43.70 23.98 -24.80
N ARG A 312 -42.43 24.08 -24.39
CA ARG A 312 -42.03 24.01 -22.99
C ARG A 312 -42.53 25.23 -22.22
N GLN A 313 -43.21 24.97 -21.10
CA GLN A 313 -43.67 26.02 -20.19
C GLN A 313 -42.94 25.94 -18.86
N ASN A 314 -41.69 26.41 -18.84
CA ASN A 314 -40.89 26.43 -17.62
C ASN A 314 -41.52 27.32 -16.54
N LYS A 315 -41.36 26.94 -15.26
CA LYS A 315 -41.76 27.79 -14.13
C LYS A 315 -40.54 28.48 -13.57
N SER A 316 -40.50 29.80 -13.67
CA SER A 316 -39.38 30.61 -13.18
C SER A 316 -39.79 31.44 -11.97
N TRP A 317 -38.90 31.55 -11.01
CA TRP A 317 -38.98 32.52 -9.92
C TRP A 317 -37.68 33.29 -9.85
N ARG A 318 -37.76 34.62 -9.77
CA ARG A 318 -36.60 35.50 -9.77
C ARG A 318 -36.36 36.09 -8.39
N LEU A 319 -35.10 36.09 -7.97
CA LEU A 319 -34.65 36.76 -6.76
C LEU A 319 -33.70 37.92 -7.11
N SER A 320 -34.15 39.14 -6.80
CA SER A 320 -33.25 40.29 -6.70
C SER A 320 -32.56 40.27 -5.34
N CYS A 321 -31.23 40.28 -5.31
CA CYS A 321 -30.41 40.31 -4.09
C CYS A 321 -30.18 41.75 -3.59
N ASP A 322 -31.06 42.69 -3.95
CA ASP A 322 -30.97 44.14 -3.62
C ASP A 322 -31.20 44.50 -2.15
N ARG A 323 -31.40 43.52 -1.27
CA ARG A 323 -31.75 43.75 0.13
C ARG A 323 -30.52 43.66 1.01
N ASN A 324 -30.21 44.78 1.68
CA ASN A 324 -29.19 44.88 2.73
C ASN A 324 -29.53 43.92 3.87
N SER A 325 -29.04 42.68 3.79
CA SER A 325 -29.43 41.59 4.67
C SER A 325 -28.24 40.69 4.97
N ASP A 326 -28.17 40.22 6.22
CA ASP A 326 -27.06 39.41 6.74
C ASP A 326 -26.84 38.09 5.98
N TYR A 327 -27.81 37.66 5.14
CA TYR A 327 -27.73 36.47 4.30
C TYR A 327 -26.69 36.55 3.17
N PHE A 328 -26.36 37.77 2.72
CA PHE A 328 -25.49 38.01 1.56
C PHE A 328 -24.06 38.42 1.95
N GLY A 329 -23.76 38.49 3.24
CA GLY A 329 -22.41 38.79 3.72
C GLY A 329 -21.39 37.70 3.37
N LYS A 330 -20.10 38.07 3.44
CA LYS A 330 -18.98 37.14 3.22
C LYS A 330 -19.06 35.96 4.21
N PRO A 331 -18.97 34.69 3.76
CA PRO A 331 -19.09 33.52 4.64
C PRO A 331 -17.96 33.44 5.68
N ASN A 332 -18.27 33.73 6.94
CA ASN A 332 -17.33 33.51 8.07
C ASN A 332 -17.34 32.07 8.60
N LYS A 333 -18.33 31.25 8.18
CA LYS A 333 -18.48 29.82 8.48
C LYS A 333 -18.53 29.03 7.16
N ALA A 334 -18.54 27.70 7.22
CA ALA A 334 -18.52 26.85 6.03
C ALA A 334 -19.68 27.12 5.02
N LYS A 335 -20.82 27.65 5.49
CA LYS A 335 -22.01 27.99 4.69
C LYS A 335 -22.75 29.19 5.29
N SER A 336 -23.40 30.01 4.45
CA SER A 336 -24.35 31.06 4.87
C SER A 336 -25.74 30.48 5.19
N LEU A 337 -26.67 31.33 5.64
CA LEU A 337 -28.09 30.97 5.70
C LEU A 337 -28.67 30.99 4.27
N GLY A 338 -29.43 29.94 3.91
CA GLY A 338 -30.01 29.82 2.57
C GLY A 338 -31.14 30.81 2.30
N PHE A 339 -31.16 31.38 1.10
CA PHE A 339 -32.19 32.30 0.62
C PHE A 339 -32.90 31.70 -0.60
N GLY A 340 -34.21 31.97 -0.75
CA GLY A 340 -34.98 31.38 -1.84
C GLY A 340 -36.48 31.53 -1.70
N CYS A 341 -37.23 30.61 -2.30
CA CYS A 341 -38.67 30.67 -2.44
C CYS A 341 -39.36 29.49 -1.71
N PRO A 342 -40.03 29.75 -0.57
CA PRO A 342 -40.80 28.74 0.16
C PRO A 342 -41.97 28.17 -0.65
N LYS A 343 -42.58 28.96 -1.54
CA LYS A 343 -43.73 28.55 -2.37
C LYS A 343 -43.37 28.63 -3.85
N PHE A 344 -42.34 27.90 -4.27
CA PHE A 344 -41.86 27.99 -5.65
C PHE A 344 -42.86 27.44 -6.66
N VAL A 345 -43.24 26.16 -6.54
CA VAL A 345 -44.25 25.52 -7.41
C VAL A 345 -45.15 24.62 -6.58
N SER A 346 -46.47 24.70 -6.77
CA SER A 346 -47.41 23.84 -6.02
C SER A 346 -47.31 22.38 -6.46
N GLN A 347 -47.60 21.45 -5.55
CA GLN A 347 -47.63 20.02 -5.88
C GLN A 347 -48.65 19.69 -6.98
N GLU A 348 -49.75 20.45 -7.05
CA GLU A 348 -50.75 20.34 -8.11
C GLU A 348 -50.17 20.78 -9.46
N THR A 349 -49.45 21.91 -9.49
CA THR A 349 -48.82 22.42 -10.72
C THR A 349 -47.76 21.45 -11.26
N LEU A 350 -47.02 20.76 -10.38
CA LEU A 350 -46.05 19.75 -10.81
C LEU A 350 -46.69 18.59 -11.60
N LYS A 351 -47.99 18.34 -11.41
CA LYS A 351 -48.74 17.27 -12.07
C LYS A 351 -49.41 17.72 -13.38
N THR A 352 -49.42 19.02 -13.71
CA THR A 352 -50.18 19.53 -14.87
C THR A 352 -49.46 19.34 -16.20
N ARG A 353 -48.13 19.16 -16.19
CA ARG A 353 -47.27 19.03 -17.38
C ARG A 353 -46.11 18.07 -17.13
N ASN A 354 -45.19 17.97 -18.08
CA ASN A 354 -44.02 17.08 -18.06
C ASN A 354 -42.88 17.60 -17.16
N TYR A 355 -43.20 18.24 -16.02
CA TYR A 355 -42.19 18.69 -15.07
C TYR A 355 -41.48 17.51 -14.37
N ILE A 356 -42.21 16.41 -14.17
CA ILE A 356 -41.70 15.14 -13.67
C ILE A 356 -41.87 14.10 -14.78
N ARG A 357 -40.76 13.64 -15.36
CA ARG A 357 -40.73 12.62 -16.41
C ARG A 357 -39.64 11.61 -16.07
N ASP A 358 -39.90 10.33 -16.30
CA ASP A 358 -38.97 9.23 -15.97
C ASP A 358 -38.44 9.31 -14.52
N ASN A 359 -39.36 9.62 -13.60
CA ASN A 359 -39.08 9.80 -12.17
C ASN A 359 -37.97 10.85 -11.88
N THR A 360 -37.82 11.82 -12.77
CA THR A 360 -36.73 12.80 -12.75
C THR A 360 -37.28 14.21 -12.90
N VAL A 361 -36.67 15.15 -12.18
CA VAL A 361 -36.92 16.59 -12.27
C VAL A 361 -35.64 17.34 -12.59
N PHE A 362 -35.73 18.37 -13.42
CA PHE A 362 -34.63 19.28 -13.73
C PHE A 362 -34.91 20.68 -13.21
N ILE A 363 -33.99 21.17 -12.38
CA ILE A 363 -34.03 22.51 -11.81
C ILE A 363 -32.80 23.24 -12.31
N MET A 364 -33.01 24.30 -13.06
CA MET A 364 -31.94 25.17 -13.52
C MET A 364 -31.84 26.37 -12.59
N ILE A 365 -30.61 26.73 -12.24
CA ILE A 365 -30.28 27.89 -11.44
C ILE A 365 -29.49 28.82 -12.34
N GLU A 366 -30.08 29.95 -12.66
CA GLU A 366 -29.42 30.99 -13.45
C GLU A 366 -28.88 32.04 -12.49
N VAL A 367 -27.57 32.26 -12.53
CA VAL A 367 -26.87 33.26 -11.75
C VAL A 367 -26.36 34.29 -12.74
N GLU A 368 -26.70 35.55 -12.48
CA GLU A 368 -26.19 36.67 -13.26
C GLU A 368 -24.65 36.65 -13.24
N PRO A 369 -24.01 36.66 -14.42
CA PRO A 369 -22.55 36.73 -14.50
C PRO A 369 -22.03 37.95 -13.76
N LEU A 370 -20.89 37.79 -13.10
CA LEU A 370 -20.17 38.92 -12.54
C LEU A 370 -19.33 39.52 -13.67
N ASP A 371 -19.66 40.74 -14.10
CA ASP A 371 -18.77 41.52 -14.94
C ASP A 371 -17.56 41.92 -14.09
N MET A 372 -16.41 41.30 -14.34
CA MET A 372 -15.12 41.65 -13.70
C MET A 372 -14.23 42.43 -14.65
#